data_AF-A0A3B0IX75-F1
#
_entry.id   AF-A0A3B0IX75-F1
#
_cell.length_a   1.000
_cell.length_b   1.000
_cell.length_c   1.000
_cell.angle_alpha   90.00
_cell.angle_beta   90.00
_cell.angle_gamma   90.00
#
_symmetry.space_group_name_H-M   'P 1'
#
loop_
_entity.id
_entity.type
_entity.pdbx_description
1 polymer ?
#
loop_
_entity_poly.entity_id
_entity_poly.type
_entity_poly.pdbx_seq_one_letter_code
_entity_poly.pdbx_strand_id
1 'polypeptide(L)' 'MKKFVLIGAAGYIAPRHMKAITETNNELTVAYDINDSVGIIDSIFP' A
#
# COMPACT_ATOMS: atom_id res chain seq x y z
N MET A 1 11.83 -6.89 9.11
CA MET A 1 10.55 -7.32 8.53
C MET A 1 9.42 -7.03 9.51
N LYS A 2 8.68 -5.96 9.27
CA LYS A 2 7.44 -5.63 9.96
C LYS A 2 6.27 -5.74 8.99
N LYS A 3 5.09 -6.06 9.53
CA LYS A 3 3.83 -6.14 8.78
C LYS A 3 3.07 -4.84 8.96
N PHE A 4 2.66 -4.25 7.85
CA PHE A 4 1.89 -3.02 7.80
C PHE A 4 0.49 -3.26 7.26
N VAL A 5 -0.41 -2.38 7.67
CA VAL A 5 -1.75 -2.21 7.11
C VAL A 5 -1.85 -0.78 6.59
N LEU A 6 -2.44 -0.59 5.42
CA LEU A 6 -2.67 0.72 4.83
C LEU A 6 -4.18 1.00 4.74
N ILE A 7 -4.64 2.00 5.48
CA ILE A 7 -6.01 2.52 5.43
C ILE A 7 -5.98 3.80 4.58
N GLY A 8 -6.89 3.92 3.62
CA GLY A 8 -6.87 4.99 2.62
C GLY A 8 -6.02 4.63 1.39
N ALA A 9 -6.03 3.36 0.97
CA ALA A 9 -5.17 2.84 -0.09
C ALA A 9 -5.46 3.40 -1.50
N ALA A 10 -6.64 3.97 -1.75
CA ALA A 10 -6.99 4.64 -3.00
C ALA A 10 -6.63 6.14 -2.98
N GLY A 11 -6.12 6.66 -1.85
CA GLY A 11 -5.79 8.06 -1.68
C GLY A 11 -4.59 8.51 -2.51
N TYR A 12 -4.56 9.80 -2.84
CA TYR A 12 -3.49 10.43 -3.62
C TYR A 12 -2.07 10.15 -3.06
N ILE A 13 -1.92 10.11 -1.73
CA ILE A 13 -0.63 9.90 -1.06
C ILE A 13 -0.29 8.41 -0.85
N ALA A 14 -1.26 7.51 -1.00
CA ALA A 14 -1.10 6.08 -0.70
C ALA A 14 0.07 5.42 -1.44
N PRO A 15 0.33 5.69 -2.74
CA PRO A 15 1.47 5.11 -3.44
C PRO A 15 2.83 5.46 -2.82
N ARG A 16 2.96 6.60 -2.13
CA ARG A 16 4.21 6.97 -1.43
C ARG A 16 4.42 6.12 -0.17
N HIS A 17 3.36 5.82 0.56
CA HIS A 17 3.42 4.92 1.72
C HIS A 17 3.69 3.47 1.29
N MET A 18 3.03 3.01 0.23
CA MET A 18 3.29 1.71 -0.39
C MET A 18 4.78 1.56 -0.76
N LYS A 19 5.35 2.53 -1.50
CA LYS A 19 6.78 2.54 -1.83
C LYS A 19 7.68 2.53 -0.60
N ALA A 20 7.38 3.35 0.41
CA ALA A 20 8.18 3.39 1.64
C ALA A 20 8.20 2.03 2.36
N ILE A 21 7.07 1.31 2.39
CA ILE A 21 6.99 -0.05 2.97
C ILE A 21 7.90 -1.01 2.19
N THR A 22 7.83 -1.01 0.85
CA THR A 22 8.66 -1.86 -0.01
C THR A 22 10.15 -1.52 0.11
N GLU A 23 10.53 -0.25 -0.02
CA GLU A 23 11.92 0.23 0.01
C GLU A 23 12.60 0.01 1.36
N THR A 24 11.82 -0.07 2.44
CA THR A 24 12.33 -0.36 3.80
C THR A 24 12.31 -1.85 4.14
N ASN A 25 12.12 -2.74 3.16
CA ASN A 25 12.08 -4.19 3.33
C ASN A 25 11.02 -4.66 4.35
N ASN A 26 9.82 -4.08 4.24
CA ASN A 26 8.65 -4.45 5.04
C ASN A 26 7.51 -4.96 4.15
N GLU A 27 6.48 -5.51 4.77
CA GLU A 27 5.38 -6.19 4.08
C GLU A 27 4.07 -5.41 4.27
N LEU A 28 3.38 -5.08 3.18
CA LEU A 28 2.00 -4.57 3.23
C LEU A 28 1.05 -5.77 3.17
N THR A 29 0.43 -6.08 4.30
CA THR A 29 -0.39 -7.30 4.44
C THR A 29 -1.88 -7.09 4.22
N VAL A 30 -2.36 -5.86 4.44
CA VAL A 30 -3.76 -5.49 4.24
C VAL A 30 -3.81 -4.06 3.71
N ALA A 31 -4.63 -3.83 2.70
CA ALA A 31 -5.01 -2.52 2.21
C ALA A 31 -6.53 -2.37 2.34
N TYR A 32 -6.97 -1.21 2.79
CA TYR A 32 -8.38 -0.88 2.93
C TYR A 32 -8.65 0.53 2.42
N ASP A 33 -9.74 0.67 1.68
CA ASP A 33 -10.31 1.95 1.30
C ASP A 33 -11.81 1.74 1.04
N ILE A 34 -12.61 2.80 1.16
CA ILE A 34 -14.03 2.77 0.76
C ILE A 34 -14.19 2.81 -0.76
N ASN A 35 -13.17 3.31 -1.48
CA ASN A 35 -13.11 3.35 -2.92
C ASN A 35 -12.26 2.18 -3.44
N ASP A 36 -12.72 1.50 -4.48
CA ASP A 36 -12.10 0.29 -5.04
C ASP A 36 -11.05 0.57 -6.13
N SER A 37 -10.81 1.84 -6.48
CA SER A 37 -9.79 2.24 -7.46
C SER A 37 -8.36 2.15 -6.88
N VAL A 38 -7.94 0.94 -6.51
CA VAL A 38 -6.68 0.63 -5.81
C VAL A 38 -5.62 -0.06 -6.68
N GLY A 39 -5.83 -0.17 -8.00
CA GLY A 39 -4.97 -0.97 -8.91
C GLY A 39 -3.49 -0.55 -8.99
N ILE A 40 -3.11 0.62 -8.44
CA ILE A 40 -1.70 0.99 -8.28
C ILE A 40 -0.95 0.02 -7.35
N ILE A 41 -1.66 -0.65 -6.44
CA ILE A 41 -1.07 -1.60 -5.49
C ILE A 41 -0.36 -2.76 -6.21
N ASP A 42 -0.94 -3.25 -7.31
CA ASP A 42 -0.40 -4.37 -8.12
C ASP A 42 0.92 -4.00 -8.81
N SER A 43 1.17 -2.71 -9.03
CA SER A 43 2.45 -2.23 -9.61
C SER A 43 3.59 -2.18 -8.58
N ILE A 44 3.28 -2.28 -7.28
CA ILE A 44 4.23 -2.11 -6.17
C ILE A 44 4.40 -3.41 -5.39
N PHE A 45 3.33 -4.20 -5.24
CA PHE A 45 3.29 -5.47 -4.54
C PHE A 45 2.71 -6.55 -5.47
N PRO A 46 3.55 -7.24 -6.26
CA PRO A 46 3.12 -8.34 -7.13
C PRO A 46 2.71 -9.60 -6.36
#